data_AF-A0A4D8PZE8-F1
#
_entry.id   AF-A0A4D8PZE8-F1
#
_cell.length_a   1.000
_cell.length_b   1.000
_cell.length_c   1.000
_cell.angle_alpha   90.00
_cell.angle_beta   90.00
_cell.angle_gamma   90.00
#
_symmetry.space_group_name_H-M   'P 1'
#
loop_
_entity.id
_entity.type
_entity.pdbx_description
1 polymer ?
#
loop_
_entity_poly.entity_id
_entity_poly.type
_entity_poly.pdbx_seq_one_letter_code
_entity_poly.pdbx_strand_id
1 'polypeptide(L)'
;MSSQKSDPTLYAVIRTAVITLVSRKISPTYDDVRAQIGGGSYRDIGREIRALKAQEPDLFVVDEPTTSPADVEPPESGSEARNRTAEAHLRQAVEQALKAFFIATEAARSEERRSSAQRQLLALEGVQRSLAASQERQNGLTMRLATAEKEYEKLLADFDTAVEEQERLRIELADSEAKILALEEAVEDGRRREAEAQTERQEMRRQLEQFTAERHESLLEQIRADVAARAHFDQALQDTREEMARLQEQVEVLKTSVAPSAQSSPRPAARKMLPADQPGLGLAEAAVPGGA
;
A
#
# COMPACT_ATOMS: atom_id res chain seq x y z
N MET A 1 59.81 16.58 -28.68
CA MET A 1 60.62 15.40 -28.30
C MET A 1 61.18 15.65 -26.91
N SER A 2 60.78 14.86 -25.91
CA SER A 2 61.18 15.12 -24.52
C SER A 2 62.58 14.57 -24.26
N SER A 3 63.54 15.47 -24.08
CA SER A 3 64.88 15.12 -23.60
C SER A 3 64.79 14.72 -22.12
N GLN A 4 64.58 13.43 -21.86
CA GLN A 4 64.66 12.85 -20.53
C GLN A 4 66.12 12.87 -20.08
N LYS A 5 66.43 13.73 -19.11
CA LYS A 5 67.73 13.74 -18.42
C LYS A 5 68.02 12.34 -17.87
N SER A 6 69.20 11.81 -18.17
CA SER A 6 69.73 10.63 -17.48
C SER A 6 69.85 10.92 -15.99
N ASP A 7 69.59 9.91 -15.16
CA ASP A 7 69.73 10.04 -13.72
C ASP A 7 71.24 10.06 -13.38
N PRO A 8 71.80 11.19 -12.91
CA PRO A 8 73.25 11.35 -12.76
C PRO A 8 73.83 10.34 -11.76
N THR A 9 73.00 9.91 -10.80
CA THR A 9 73.31 8.88 -9.81
C THR A 9 73.52 7.51 -10.45
N LEU A 10 72.66 7.13 -11.40
CA LEU A 10 72.73 5.85 -12.10
C LEU A 10 73.92 5.81 -13.08
N TYR A 11 74.16 6.89 -13.81
CA TYR A 11 75.30 7.02 -14.74
C TYR A 11 76.64 6.80 -14.02
N ALA A 12 76.85 7.45 -12.87
CA ALA A 12 78.08 7.33 -12.08
C ALA A 12 78.33 5.90 -11.56
N VAL A 13 77.27 5.21 -11.11
CA VAL A 13 77.33 3.82 -10.64
C VAL A 13 77.68 2.86 -11.78
N ILE A 14 77.03 3.01 -12.94
CA ILE A 14 77.30 2.18 -14.13
C ILE A 14 78.72 2.41 -14.67
N ARG A 15 79.19 3.67 -14.73
CA ARG A 15 80.57 4.02 -15.13
C ARG A 15 81.60 3.34 -14.23
N THR A 16 81.37 3.35 -12.91
CA THR A 16 82.25 2.71 -11.93
C THR A 16 82.28 1.19 -12.10
N ALA A 17 81.14 0.56 -12.39
CA ALA A 17 81.06 -0.87 -12.69
C ALA A 17 81.81 -1.25 -13.97
N VAL A 18 81.66 -0.48 -15.05
CA VAL A 18 82.39 -0.67 -16.32
C VAL A 18 83.92 -0.59 -16.09
N ILE A 19 84.39 0.46 -15.41
CA ILE A 19 85.82 0.61 -15.05
C ILE A 19 86.32 -0.59 -14.23
N THR A 20 85.51 -1.08 -13.29
CA THR A 20 85.87 -2.24 -12.44
C THR A 20 85.98 -3.53 -13.24
N LEU A 21 85.11 -3.75 -14.23
CA LEU A 21 85.14 -4.92 -15.11
C LEU A 21 86.34 -4.89 -16.06
N VAL A 22 86.61 -3.74 -16.70
CA VAL A 22 87.75 -3.58 -17.62
C VAL A 22 89.08 -3.64 -16.87
N SER A 23 89.18 -3.09 -15.65
CA SER A 23 90.36 -3.27 -14.78
C SER A 23 90.63 -4.73 -14.41
N ARG A 24 89.61 -5.59 -14.46
CA ARG A 24 89.70 -7.05 -14.28
C ARG A 24 89.92 -7.81 -15.60
N LYS A 25 90.13 -7.10 -16.71
CA LYS A 25 90.21 -7.63 -18.09
C LYS A 25 88.96 -8.37 -18.56
N ILE A 26 87.80 -8.04 -18.00
CA ILE A 26 86.49 -8.55 -18.42
C ILE A 26 85.90 -7.55 -19.41
N SER A 27 85.57 -8.00 -20.62
CA SER A 27 84.82 -7.19 -21.58
C SER A 27 83.41 -6.93 -21.01
N PRO A 28 83.03 -5.68 -20.71
CA PRO A 28 81.86 -5.39 -19.89
C PRO A 28 80.57 -5.57 -20.70
N THR A 29 79.89 -6.71 -20.51
CA THR A 29 78.56 -6.91 -21.08
C THR A 29 77.48 -6.28 -20.20
N TYR A 30 76.26 -6.18 -20.74
CA TYR A 30 75.12 -5.68 -20.00
C TYR A 30 74.86 -6.48 -18.70
N ASP A 31 74.91 -7.82 -18.76
CA ASP A 31 74.59 -8.66 -17.61
C ASP A 31 75.71 -8.63 -16.56
N ASP A 32 76.98 -8.47 -16.96
CA ASP A 32 78.10 -8.26 -16.04
C ASP A 32 77.95 -6.94 -15.27
N VAL A 33 77.64 -5.86 -15.98
CA VAL A 33 77.40 -4.53 -15.37
C VAL A 33 76.21 -4.60 -14.41
N ARG A 34 75.11 -5.26 -14.81
CA ARG A 34 73.92 -5.45 -13.97
C ARG A 34 74.22 -6.28 -12.71
N ALA A 35 75.01 -7.33 -12.83
CA ALA A 35 75.45 -8.14 -11.69
C ALA A 35 76.34 -7.33 -10.73
N GLN A 36 77.28 -6.55 -11.28
CA GLN A 36 78.23 -5.73 -10.53
C GLN A 36 77.56 -4.59 -9.72
N ILE A 37 76.40 -4.09 -10.18
CA ILE A 37 75.61 -3.04 -9.47
C ILE A 37 74.44 -3.60 -8.62
N GLY A 38 74.29 -4.93 -8.53
CA GLY A 38 73.26 -5.57 -7.70
C GLY A 38 71.84 -5.62 -8.29
N GLY A 39 71.67 -5.37 -9.59
CA GLY A 39 70.39 -5.49 -10.29
C GLY A 39 69.94 -4.24 -11.04
N GLY A 40 68.64 -4.16 -11.32
CA GLY A 40 67.99 -3.03 -12.01
C GLY A 40 67.38 -3.35 -13.38
N SER A 41 66.87 -2.30 -14.04
CA SER A 41 66.07 -2.33 -15.26
C SER A 41 66.92 -2.50 -16.53
N TYR A 42 66.59 -3.50 -17.36
CA TYR A 42 67.18 -3.73 -18.68
C TYR A 42 67.10 -2.51 -19.61
N ARG A 43 66.01 -1.73 -19.52
CA ARG A 43 65.79 -0.59 -20.39
C ARG A 43 66.69 0.60 -20.05
N ASP A 44 67.01 0.77 -18.77
CA ASP A 44 67.64 1.98 -18.27
C ASP A 44 69.15 1.78 -18.13
N ILE A 45 69.60 0.64 -17.57
CA ILE A 45 71.01 0.23 -17.61
C ILE A 45 71.49 0.11 -19.07
N GLY A 46 70.69 -0.50 -19.94
CA GLY A 46 70.98 -0.62 -21.38
C GLY A 46 70.87 0.71 -22.15
N ARG A 47 70.33 1.78 -21.55
CA ARG A 47 70.38 3.15 -22.10
C ARG A 47 71.69 3.82 -21.69
N GLU A 48 72.02 3.78 -20.40
CA GLU A 48 73.23 4.42 -19.86
C GLU A 48 74.52 3.77 -20.37
N ILE A 49 74.59 2.44 -20.52
CA ILE A 49 75.75 1.78 -21.15
C ILE A 49 75.99 2.28 -22.58
N ARG A 50 74.91 2.54 -23.35
CA ARG A 50 75.02 3.11 -24.71
C ARG A 50 75.41 4.58 -24.70
N ALA A 51 74.94 5.35 -23.71
CA ALA A 51 75.35 6.74 -23.51
C ALA A 51 76.85 6.84 -23.14
N LEU A 52 77.30 6.02 -22.18
CA LEU A 52 78.70 5.87 -21.80
C LEU A 52 79.57 5.48 -22.99
N LYS A 53 79.19 4.44 -23.75
CA LYS A 53 79.96 4.01 -24.94
C LYS A 53 80.02 5.07 -26.06
N ALA A 54 79.08 6.02 -26.08
CA ALA A 54 79.08 7.14 -27.03
C ALA A 54 79.88 8.37 -26.54
N GLN A 55 80.09 8.50 -25.22
CA GLN A 55 80.81 9.63 -24.60
C GLN A 55 82.27 9.29 -24.27
N GLU A 56 82.52 8.06 -23.82
CA GLU A 56 83.82 7.56 -23.37
C GLU A 56 84.05 6.14 -23.94
N PRO A 57 84.25 6.00 -25.27
CA PRO A 57 84.39 4.68 -25.92
C PRO A 57 85.60 3.90 -25.42
N ASP A 58 86.68 4.60 -25.03
CA ASP A 58 87.94 4.02 -24.57
C ASP A 58 87.78 3.20 -23.28
N LEU A 59 86.75 3.49 -22.46
CA LEU A 59 86.42 2.72 -21.25
C LEU A 59 85.95 1.28 -21.53
N PHE A 60 85.73 0.91 -22.80
CA PHE A 60 85.29 -0.43 -23.20
C PHE A 60 86.40 -1.25 -23.88
N VAL A 61 87.61 -0.70 -23.98
CA VAL A 61 88.78 -1.40 -24.54
C VAL A 61 89.47 -2.16 -23.42
N VAL A 62 89.65 -3.48 -23.61
CA VAL A 62 90.49 -4.31 -22.74
C VAL A 62 91.84 -4.46 -23.44
N ASP A 63 92.91 -3.94 -22.82
CA ASP A 63 94.28 -4.14 -23.33
C ASP A 63 94.66 -5.62 -23.27
N GLU A 64 94.71 -6.27 -24.45
CA GLU A 64 95.26 -7.61 -24.59
C GLU A 64 96.77 -7.57 -24.34
N PRO A 65 97.33 -8.43 -23.46
CA PRO A 65 98.76 -8.52 -23.28
C PRO A 65 99.41 -9.12 -24.54
N THR A 66 100.32 -8.37 -25.16
CA THR A 66 101.12 -8.81 -26.30
C THR A 66 102.17 -9.87 -25.90
N THR A 67 101.73 -11.12 -25.76
CA THR A 67 102.65 -12.27 -25.65
C THR A 67 103.11 -12.73 -27.04
N SER A 68 104.32 -12.32 -27.41
CA SER A 68 105.05 -12.88 -28.56
C SER A 68 105.38 -14.36 -28.31
N PRO A 69 105.08 -15.29 -29.23
CA PRO A 69 105.51 -16.68 -29.09
C PRO A 69 106.99 -16.79 -29.43
N ALA A 70 107.78 -17.33 -28.52
CA ALA A 70 109.17 -17.75 -28.79
C ALA A 70 109.18 -19.27 -28.97
N ASP A 71 109.53 -19.72 -30.18
CA ASP A 71 109.70 -21.15 -30.49
C ASP A 71 110.85 -21.75 -29.69
N VAL A 72 110.57 -22.85 -28.98
CA VAL A 72 111.58 -23.78 -28.44
C VAL A 72 111.04 -25.21 -28.47
N GLU A 73 111.29 -25.95 -29.55
CA GLU A 73 111.37 -27.43 -29.50
C GLU A 73 112.76 -27.83 -28.99
N PRO A 74 112.87 -28.81 -28.09
CA PRO A 74 113.40 -30.14 -28.49
C PRO A 74 112.88 -31.30 -27.59
N PRO A 75 113.45 -32.52 -27.63
CA PRO A 75 113.54 -33.45 -28.75
C PRO A 75 112.81 -34.79 -28.45
N GLU A 76 112.37 -35.53 -29.47
CA GLU A 76 111.49 -36.70 -29.26
C GLU A 76 112.13 -37.90 -28.52
N SER A 77 111.42 -38.40 -27.50
CA SER A 77 111.69 -39.67 -26.82
C SER A 77 110.51 -40.64 -26.95
N GLY A 78 110.77 -41.94 -27.07
CA GLY A 78 109.73 -42.97 -27.23
C GLY A 78 108.74 -43.11 -26.07
N SER A 79 109.02 -42.51 -24.90
CA SER A 79 108.04 -42.36 -23.82
C SER A 79 106.97 -41.31 -24.14
N GLU A 80 107.32 -40.26 -24.88
CA GLU A 80 106.37 -39.22 -25.28
C GLU A 80 105.35 -39.73 -26.27
N ALA A 81 105.70 -40.62 -27.21
CA ALA A 81 104.73 -41.21 -28.12
C ALA A 81 103.61 -41.96 -27.37
N ARG A 82 103.95 -42.62 -26.25
CA ARG A 82 102.97 -43.29 -25.36
C ARG A 82 102.21 -42.32 -24.46
N ASN A 83 102.84 -41.23 -24.01
CA ASN A 83 102.14 -40.18 -23.27
C ASN A 83 101.18 -39.41 -24.19
N ARG A 84 101.57 -39.08 -25.43
CA ARG A 84 100.73 -38.42 -26.44
C ARG A 84 99.51 -39.27 -26.81
N THR A 85 99.62 -40.60 -26.91
CA THR A 85 98.44 -41.48 -27.12
C THR A 85 97.58 -41.61 -25.87
N ALA A 86 98.16 -41.72 -24.67
CA ALA A 86 97.40 -41.70 -23.42
C ALA A 86 96.66 -40.37 -23.21
N GLU A 87 97.30 -39.24 -23.49
CA GLU A 87 96.70 -37.91 -23.51
C GLU A 87 95.61 -37.78 -24.57
N ALA A 88 95.80 -38.32 -25.78
CA ALA A 88 94.77 -38.33 -26.80
C ALA A 88 93.53 -39.12 -26.36
N HIS A 89 93.71 -40.29 -25.74
CA HIS A 89 92.60 -41.06 -25.17
C HIS A 89 91.93 -40.35 -23.98
N LEU A 90 92.69 -39.69 -23.10
CA LEU A 90 92.12 -38.90 -22.01
C LEU A 90 91.36 -37.67 -22.53
N ARG A 91 91.89 -36.94 -23.52
CA ARG A 91 91.20 -35.84 -24.20
C ARG A 91 89.92 -36.31 -24.87
N GLN A 92 89.96 -37.45 -25.58
CA GLN A 92 88.77 -38.06 -26.20
C GLN A 92 87.72 -38.48 -25.17
N ALA A 93 88.12 -39.07 -24.04
CA ALA A 93 87.22 -39.45 -22.95
C ALA A 93 86.61 -38.22 -22.27
N VAL A 94 87.39 -37.16 -22.03
CA VAL A 94 86.91 -35.87 -21.49
C VAL A 94 85.95 -35.19 -22.47
N GLU A 95 86.24 -35.17 -23.76
CA GLU A 95 85.32 -34.65 -24.77
C GLU A 95 84.00 -35.42 -24.82
N GLN A 96 84.05 -36.76 -24.75
CA GLN A 96 82.84 -37.59 -24.70
C GLN A 96 82.04 -37.35 -23.42
N ALA A 97 82.70 -37.24 -22.26
CA ALA A 97 82.07 -36.91 -20.99
C ALA A 97 81.43 -35.51 -21.00
N LEU A 98 82.10 -34.50 -21.58
CA LEU A 98 81.56 -33.16 -21.76
C LEU A 98 80.36 -33.16 -22.71
N LYS A 99 80.44 -33.84 -23.87
CA LYS A 99 79.31 -33.99 -24.81
C LYS A 99 78.11 -34.66 -24.13
N ALA A 100 78.33 -35.73 -23.37
CA ALA A 100 77.28 -36.40 -22.59
C ALA A 100 76.68 -35.48 -21.50
N PHE A 101 77.50 -34.69 -20.82
CA PHE A 101 77.06 -33.72 -19.81
C PHE A 101 76.23 -32.57 -20.43
N PHE A 102 76.62 -32.03 -21.58
CA PHE A 102 75.82 -31.04 -22.30
C PHE A 102 74.46 -31.62 -22.71
N ILE A 103 74.43 -32.82 -23.30
CA ILE A 103 73.17 -33.50 -23.66
C ILE A 103 72.29 -33.75 -22.42
N ALA A 104 72.86 -34.19 -21.30
CA ALA A 104 72.12 -34.44 -20.07
C ALA A 104 71.56 -33.15 -19.44
N THR A 105 72.32 -32.05 -19.45
CA THR A 105 71.86 -30.76 -18.92
C THR A 105 70.83 -30.08 -19.82
N GLU A 106 70.92 -30.24 -21.15
CA GLU A 106 69.88 -29.82 -22.08
C GLU A 106 68.60 -30.65 -21.93
N ALA A 107 68.72 -31.98 -21.78
CA ALA A 107 67.59 -32.85 -21.50
C ALA A 107 66.88 -32.46 -20.19
N ALA A 108 67.62 -32.24 -19.10
CA ALA A 108 67.09 -31.78 -17.82
C ALA A 108 66.38 -30.42 -17.92
N ARG A 109 66.99 -29.43 -18.60
CA ARG A 109 66.35 -28.13 -18.87
C ARG A 109 65.09 -28.25 -19.73
N SER A 110 65.06 -29.20 -20.68
CA SER A 110 63.87 -29.45 -21.50
C SER A 110 62.72 -30.03 -20.68
N GLU A 111 63.02 -30.93 -19.73
CA GLU A 111 62.03 -31.55 -18.84
C GLU A 111 61.54 -30.59 -17.75
N GLU A 112 62.42 -29.73 -17.22
CA GLU A 112 62.02 -28.63 -16.33
C GLU A 112 61.04 -27.67 -17.04
N ARG A 113 61.30 -27.32 -18.31
CA ARG A 113 60.38 -26.49 -19.11
C ARG A 113 59.04 -27.20 -19.36
N ARG A 114 59.04 -28.49 -19.70
CA ARG A 114 57.80 -29.29 -19.88
C ARG A 114 56.97 -29.35 -18.59
N SER A 115 57.58 -29.72 -17.48
CA SER A 115 56.90 -29.82 -16.17
C SER A 115 56.47 -28.45 -15.61
N SER A 116 57.20 -27.38 -15.91
CA SER A 116 56.77 -26.00 -15.62
C SER A 116 55.55 -25.61 -16.46
N ALA A 117 55.58 -25.84 -17.77
CA ALA A 117 54.44 -25.58 -18.66
C ALA A 117 53.20 -26.41 -18.27
N GLN A 118 53.37 -27.69 -17.92
CA GLN A 118 52.27 -28.54 -17.45
C GLN A 118 51.65 -28.01 -16.14
N ARG A 119 52.46 -27.56 -15.17
CA ARG A 119 51.98 -26.92 -13.94
C ARG A 119 51.23 -25.62 -14.24
N GLN A 120 51.70 -24.81 -15.19
CA GLN A 120 51.03 -23.59 -15.62
C GLN A 120 49.69 -23.86 -16.31
N LEU A 121 49.61 -24.89 -17.16
CA LEU A 121 48.36 -25.32 -17.80
C LEU A 121 47.33 -25.80 -16.76
N LEU A 122 47.72 -26.63 -15.80
CA LEU A 122 46.82 -27.07 -14.71
C LEU A 122 46.33 -25.91 -13.84
N ALA A 123 47.20 -24.92 -13.57
CA ALA A 123 46.80 -23.70 -12.85
C ALA A 123 45.81 -22.85 -13.68
N LEU A 124 46.04 -22.72 -14.99
CA LEU A 124 45.16 -22.00 -15.92
C LEU A 124 43.78 -22.68 -16.04
N GLU A 125 43.72 -24.01 -16.14
CA GLU A 125 42.46 -24.77 -16.07
C GLU A 125 41.72 -24.52 -14.74
N GLY A 126 42.44 -24.51 -13.62
CA GLY A 126 41.86 -24.21 -12.31
C GLY A 126 41.24 -22.82 -12.23
N VAL A 127 41.93 -21.80 -12.75
CA VAL A 127 41.41 -20.43 -12.84
C VAL A 127 40.21 -20.34 -13.78
N GLN A 128 40.25 -21.00 -14.95
CA GLN A 128 39.12 -21.03 -15.89
C GLN A 128 37.86 -21.68 -15.30
N ARG A 129 38.00 -22.81 -14.58
CA ARG A 129 36.88 -23.45 -13.87
C ARG A 129 36.32 -22.53 -12.78
N SER A 130 37.18 -21.86 -12.02
CA SER A 130 36.77 -20.90 -10.98
C SER A 130 36.03 -19.70 -11.56
N LEU A 131 36.51 -19.16 -12.68
CA LEU A 131 35.85 -18.06 -13.41
C LEU A 131 34.48 -18.47 -13.92
N ALA A 132 34.36 -19.65 -14.55
CA ALA A 132 33.08 -20.18 -15.03
C ALA A 132 32.06 -20.36 -13.88
N ALA A 133 32.48 -20.95 -12.76
CA ALA A 133 31.63 -21.09 -11.58
C ALA A 133 31.24 -19.74 -10.96
N SER A 134 32.10 -18.72 -11.04
CA SER A 134 31.77 -17.36 -10.60
C SER A 134 30.75 -16.68 -11.53
N GLN A 135 30.88 -16.87 -12.85
CA GLN A 135 29.94 -16.36 -13.85
C GLN A 135 28.57 -17.04 -13.73
N GLU A 136 28.52 -18.34 -13.50
CA GLU A 136 27.28 -19.08 -13.25
C GLU A 136 26.55 -18.55 -11.99
N ARG A 137 27.27 -18.34 -10.89
CA ARG A 137 26.72 -17.71 -9.68
C ARG A 137 26.23 -16.29 -9.93
N GLN A 138 27.00 -15.48 -10.67
CA GLN A 138 26.59 -14.11 -11.02
C GLN A 138 25.29 -14.12 -11.83
N ASN A 139 25.20 -14.96 -12.87
CA ASN A 139 23.98 -15.12 -13.67
C ASN A 139 22.80 -15.58 -12.82
N GLY A 140 23.01 -16.54 -11.91
CA GLY A 140 21.99 -17.00 -10.96
C GLY A 140 21.51 -15.90 -10.00
N LEU A 141 22.41 -15.02 -9.54
CA LEU A 141 22.05 -13.85 -8.73
C LEU A 141 21.30 -12.79 -9.54
N THR A 142 21.73 -12.49 -10.77
CA THR A 142 21.03 -11.56 -11.67
C THR A 142 19.60 -12.03 -11.96
N MET A 143 19.40 -13.32 -12.22
CA MET A 143 18.05 -13.88 -12.42
C MET A 143 17.19 -13.78 -11.16
N ARG A 144 17.76 -14.01 -9.97
CA ARG A 144 17.05 -13.87 -8.69
C ARG A 144 16.70 -12.42 -8.37
N LEU A 145 17.57 -11.48 -8.73
CA LEU A 145 17.31 -10.04 -8.60
C LEU A 145 16.12 -9.65 -9.49
N ALA A 146 16.14 -10.01 -10.77
CA ALA A 146 15.06 -9.73 -11.71
C ALA A 146 13.71 -10.35 -11.30
N THR A 147 13.71 -11.54 -10.68
CA THR A 147 12.47 -12.11 -10.11
C THR A 147 12.00 -11.34 -8.87
N ALA A 148 12.91 -10.95 -7.98
CA ALA A 148 12.57 -10.19 -6.77
C ALA A 148 12.08 -8.76 -7.10
N GLU A 149 12.67 -8.10 -8.09
CA GLU A 149 12.22 -6.81 -8.62
C GLU A 149 10.79 -6.91 -9.14
N LYS A 150 10.48 -7.94 -9.95
CA LYS A 150 9.12 -8.18 -10.47
C LYS A 150 8.11 -8.52 -9.36
N GLU A 151 8.52 -9.28 -8.35
CA GLU A 151 7.68 -9.58 -7.18
C GLU A 151 7.41 -8.32 -6.35
N TYR A 152 8.41 -7.44 -6.22
CA TYR A 152 8.29 -6.15 -5.55
C TYR A 152 7.40 -5.16 -6.30
N GLU A 153 7.55 -5.05 -7.64
CA GLU A 153 6.64 -4.26 -8.49
C GLU A 153 5.18 -4.71 -8.35
N LYS A 154 4.95 -6.04 -8.32
CA LYS A 154 3.61 -6.57 -8.09
C LYS A 154 3.10 -6.21 -6.69
N LEU A 155 3.93 -6.38 -5.65
CA LEU A 155 3.55 -6.04 -4.28
C LEU A 155 3.24 -4.54 -4.11
N LEU A 156 3.93 -3.67 -4.85
CA LEU A 156 3.66 -2.23 -4.89
C LEU A 156 2.29 -1.95 -5.52
N ALA A 157 1.96 -2.56 -6.66
CA ALA A 157 0.66 -2.42 -7.30
C ALA A 157 -0.50 -3.01 -6.46
N ASP A 158 -0.27 -4.16 -5.81
CA ASP A 158 -1.22 -4.77 -4.88
C ASP A 158 -1.44 -3.85 -3.64
N PHE A 159 -0.40 -3.14 -3.17
CA PHE A 159 -0.47 -2.15 -2.08
C PHE A 159 -1.24 -0.89 -2.49
N ASP A 160 -0.92 -0.30 -3.64
CA ASP A 160 -1.61 0.89 -4.17
C ASP A 160 -3.11 0.62 -4.32
N THR A 161 -3.47 -0.55 -4.88
CA THR A 161 -4.87 -1.01 -4.99
C THR A 161 -5.56 -1.10 -3.61
N ALA A 162 -4.87 -1.63 -2.60
CA ALA A 162 -5.41 -1.72 -1.24
C ALA A 162 -5.58 -0.35 -0.55
N VAL A 163 -4.73 0.63 -0.88
CA VAL A 163 -4.87 2.01 -0.40
C VAL A 163 -6.07 2.70 -1.07
N GLU A 164 -6.26 2.51 -2.39
CA GLU A 164 -7.44 3.01 -3.11
C GLU A 164 -8.74 2.40 -2.55
N GLU A 165 -8.76 1.09 -2.28
CA GLU A 165 -9.91 0.41 -1.65
C GLU A 165 -10.16 0.92 -0.22
N GLN A 166 -9.11 1.12 0.59
CA GLN A 166 -9.26 1.71 1.93
C GLN A 166 -9.87 3.11 1.88
N GLU A 167 -9.42 3.98 0.97
CA GLU A 167 -9.95 5.35 0.88
C GLU A 167 -11.38 5.36 0.36
N ARG A 168 -11.71 4.49 -0.60
CA ARG A 168 -13.10 4.27 -1.03
C ARG A 168 -13.99 3.84 0.14
N LEU A 169 -13.56 2.87 0.95
CA LEU A 169 -14.32 2.39 2.10
C LEU A 169 -14.48 3.47 3.19
N ARG A 170 -13.51 4.38 3.36
CA ARG A 170 -13.67 5.55 4.25
C ARG A 170 -14.75 6.51 3.77
N ILE A 171 -14.82 6.77 2.46
CA ILE A 171 -15.86 7.63 1.87
C ILE A 171 -17.24 6.97 2.01
N GLU A 172 -17.35 5.66 1.71
CA GLU A 172 -18.59 4.90 1.89
C GLU A 172 -19.04 4.85 3.36
N LEU A 173 -18.09 4.74 4.32
CA LEU A 173 -18.37 4.81 5.76
C LEU A 173 -18.92 6.20 6.15
N ALA A 174 -18.24 7.28 5.77
CA ALA A 174 -18.68 8.65 6.08
C ALA A 174 -20.07 8.99 5.50
N ASP A 175 -20.37 8.53 4.28
CA ASP A 175 -21.70 8.64 3.67
C ASP A 175 -22.75 7.81 4.42
N SER A 176 -22.38 6.63 4.95
CA SER A 176 -23.27 5.83 5.80
C SER A 176 -23.53 6.50 7.17
N GLU A 177 -22.52 7.09 7.81
CA GLU A 177 -22.64 7.81 9.08
C GLU A 177 -23.51 9.06 8.91
N ALA A 178 -23.34 9.84 7.84
CA ALA A 178 -24.20 10.98 7.52
C ALA A 178 -25.67 10.58 7.33
N LYS A 179 -25.93 9.43 6.66
CA LYS A 179 -27.29 8.88 6.51
C LYS A 179 -27.89 8.42 7.83
N ILE A 180 -27.10 7.80 8.71
CA ILE A 180 -27.55 7.37 10.04
C ILE A 180 -27.96 8.61 10.85
N LEU A 181 -27.12 9.65 10.92
CA LEU A 181 -27.44 10.89 11.63
C LEU A 181 -28.72 11.56 11.10
N ALA A 182 -28.90 11.62 9.78
CA ALA A 182 -30.11 12.16 9.17
C ALA A 182 -31.37 11.32 9.47
N LEU A 183 -31.25 10.00 9.57
CA LEU A 183 -32.34 9.11 9.98
C LEU A 183 -32.66 9.24 11.47
N GLU A 184 -31.65 9.40 12.33
CA GLU A 184 -31.83 9.64 13.77
C GLU A 184 -32.55 10.98 14.02
N GLU A 185 -32.16 12.05 13.34
CA GLU A 185 -32.86 13.34 13.40
C GLU A 185 -34.31 13.22 12.90
N ALA A 186 -34.55 12.53 11.78
CA ALA A 186 -35.90 12.29 11.27
C ALA A 186 -36.77 11.44 12.21
N VAL A 187 -36.19 10.51 12.96
CA VAL A 187 -36.89 9.71 13.99
C VAL A 187 -37.25 10.57 15.20
N GLU A 188 -36.33 11.42 15.68
CA GLU A 188 -36.62 12.36 16.78
C GLU A 188 -37.71 13.38 16.40
N ASP A 189 -37.65 13.92 15.18
CA ASP A 189 -38.71 14.79 14.65
C ASP A 189 -40.04 14.05 14.49
N GLY A 190 -40.01 12.78 14.09
CA GLY A 190 -41.19 11.91 14.07
C GLY A 190 -41.80 11.74 15.47
N ARG A 191 -40.97 11.48 16.49
CA ARG A 191 -41.38 11.36 17.91
C ARG A 191 -41.98 12.67 18.44
N ARG A 192 -41.42 13.83 18.10
CA ARG A 192 -41.96 15.15 18.45
C ARG A 192 -43.36 15.34 17.87
N ARG A 193 -43.52 15.14 16.56
CA ARG A 193 -44.83 15.27 15.87
C ARG A 193 -45.85 14.27 16.40
N GLU A 194 -45.44 13.06 16.77
CA GLU A 194 -46.33 12.10 17.40
C GLU A 194 -46.78 12.56 18.79
N ALA A 195 -45.87 13.08 19.62
CA ALA A 195 -46.20 13.63 20.94
C ALA A 195 -47.15 14.84 20.83
N GLU A 196 -46.89 15.77 19.91
CA GLU A 196 -47.77 16.89 19.59
C GLU A 196 -49.18 16.41 19.20
N ALA A 197 -49.28 15.51 18.21
CA ALA A 197 -50.56 14.93 17.78
C ALA A 197 -51.26 14.13 18.90
N GLN A 198 -50.53 13.51 19.82
CA GLN A 198 -51.11 12.88 21.01
C GLN A 198 -51.67 13.92 22.00
N THR A 199 -51.00 15.07 22.20
CA THR A 199 -51.51 16.16 23.04
C THR A 199 -52.76 16.81 22.43
N GLU A 200 -52.75 17.13 21.13
CA GLU A 200 -53.92 17.65 20.41
C GLU A 200 -55.11 16.70 20.51
N ARG A 201 -54.89 15.39 20.35
CA ARG A 201 -55.95 14.37 20.52
C ARG A 201 -56.50 14.32 21.95
N GLN A 202 -55.69 14.55 22.97
CA GLN A 202 -56.16 14.62 24.35
C GLN A 202 -56.97 15.89 24.61
N GLU A 203 -56.56 17.03 24.05
CA GLU A 203 -57.31 18.29 24.15
C GLU A 203 -58.66 18.22 23.43
N MET A 204 -58.68 17.72 22.19
CA MET A 204 -59.92 17.49 21.43
C MET A 204 -60.86 16.52 22.15
N ARG A 205 -60.34 15.48 22.83
CA ARG A 205 -61.16 14.59 23.67
C ARG A 205 -61.76 15.31 24.87
N ARG A 206 -60.96 16.11 25.61
CA ARG A 206 -61.47 16.92 26.73
C ARG A 206 -62.55 17.91 26.28
N GLN A 207 -62.36 18.57 25.15
CA GLN A 207 -63.36 19.48 24.56
C GLN A 207 -64.65 18.74 24.18
N LEU A 208 -64.54 17.54 23.60
CA LEU A 208 -65.71 16.70 23.28
C LEU A 208 -66.44 16.22 24.54
N GLU A 209 -65.72 15.82 25.58
CA GLU A 209 -66.25 15.42 26.88
C GLU A 209 -66.96 16.59 27.59
N GLN A 210 -66.37 17.80 27.56
CA GLN A 210 -67.00 19.02 28.07
C GLN A 210 -68.28 19.36 27.30
N PHE A 211 -68.21 19.44 25.96
CA PHE A 211 -69.36 19.75 25.12
C PHE A 211 -70.50 18.74 25.29
N THR A 212 -70.19 17.44 25.40
CA THR A 212 -71.22 16.42 25.64
C THR A 212 -71.81 16.52 27.04
N ALA A 213 -71.02 16.81 28.08
CA ALA A 213 -71.51 17.04 29.44
C ALA A 213 -72.43 18.26 29.51
N GLU A 214 -72.01 19.42 28.98
CA GLU A 214 -72.82 20.64 28.89
C GLU A 214 -74.12 20.39 28.11
N ARG A 215 -74.06 19.65 27.00
CA ARG A 215 -75.25 19.30 26.22
C ARG A 215 -76.20 18.38 26.98
N HIS A 216 -75.68 17.42 27.75
CA HIS A 216 -76.50 16.56 28.61
C HIS A 216 -77.12 17.33 29.78
N GLU A 217 -76.40 18.24 30.42
CA GLU A 217 -76.92 19.09 31.48
C GLU A 217 -78.04 20.00 30.97
N SER A 218 -77.82 20.69 29.84
CA SER A 218 -78.84 21.50 29.16
C SER A 218 -80.11 20.70 28.82
N LEU A 219 -79.97 19.46 28.34
CA LEU A 219 -81.12 18.59 28.07
C LEU A 219 -81.83 18.14 29.36
N LEU A 220 -81.10 17.88 30.44
CA LEU A 220 -81.68 17.54 31.75
C LEU A 220 -82.42 18.73 32.37
N GLU A 221 -81.91 19.95 32.24
CA GLU A 221 -82.62 21.17 32.65
C GLU A 221 -83.91 21.37 31.85
N GLN A 222 -83.85 21.18 30.53
CA GLN A 222 -85.04 21.25 29.66
C GLN A 222 -86.10 20.22 30.07
N ILE A 223 -85.69 18.97 30.33
CA ILE A 223 -86.60 17.91 30.81
C ILE A 223 -87.17 18.26 32.20
N ARG A 224 -86.38 18.82 33.12
CA ARG A 224 -86.87 19.26 34.44
C ARG A 224 -87.91 20.38 34.30
N ALA A 225 -87.69 21.35 33.41
CA ALA A 225 -88.64 22.42 33.12
C ALA A 225 -89.94 21.87 32.52
N ASP A 226 -89.87 20.96 31.55
CA ASP A 226 -91.05 20.32 30.94
C ASP A 226 -91.84 19.49 31.95
N VAL A 227 -91.16 18.77 32.86
CA VAL A 227 -91.80 18.01 33.94
C VAL A 227 -92.48 18.93 34.96
N ALA A 228 -91.83 20.04 35.34
CA ALA A 228 -92.44 21.04 36.23
C ALA A 228 -93.66 21.71 35.58
N ALA A 229 -93.58 22.07 34.29
CA ALA A 229 -94.70 22.62 33.53
C ALA A 229 -95.88 21.63 33.47
N ARG A 230 -95.62 20.33 33.23
CA ARG A 230 -96.66 19.29 33.28
C ARG A 230 -97.28 19.16 34.66
N ALA A 231 -96.48 19.17 35.73
CA ALA A 231 -97.00 19.11 37.10
C ALA A 231 -97.92 20.31 37.43
N HIS A 232 -97.59 21.52 36.96
CA HIS A 232 -98.48 22.69 37.09
C HIS A 232 -99.78 22.53 36.28
N PHE A 233 -99.72 21.98 35.06
CA PHE A 233 -100.92 21.66 34.28
C PHE A 233 -101.80 20.61 34.96
N ASP A 234 -101.21 19.54 35.50
CA ASP A 234 -101.92 18.48 36.22
C ASP A 234 -102.56 19.01 37.51
N GLN A 235 -101.90 19.92 38.23
CA GLN A 235 -102.48 20.60 39.39
C GLN A 235 -103.68 21.46 38.97
N ALA A 236 -103.56 22.29 37.93
CA ALA A 236 -104.68 23.09 37.42
C ALA A 236 -105.86 22.21 36.94
N LEU A 237 -105.58 21.02 36.39
CA LEU A 237 -106.60 20.02 36.06
C LEU A 237 -107.23 19.36 37.30
N GLN A 238 -106.52 19.25 38.42
CA GLN A 238 -107.09 18.81 39.70
C GLN A 238 -107.96 19.91 40.32
N ASP A 239 -107.44 21.13 40.42
CA ASP A 239 -108.16 22.28 40.97
C ASP A 239 -109.47 22.52 40.22
N THR A 240 -109.45 22.51 38.87
CA THR A 240 -110.68 22.63 38.05
C THR A 240 -111.63 21.44 38.20
N ARG A 241 -111.14 20.22 38.44
CA ARG A 241 -111.99 19.06 38.78
C ARG A 241 -112.63 19.21 40.16
N GLU A 242 -111.90 19.72 41.15
CA GLU A 242 -112.44 20.02 42.48
C GLU A 242 -113.48 21.13 42.42
N GLU A 243 -113.22 22.22 41.70
CA GLU A 243 -114.20 23.28 41.47
C GLU A 243 -115.45 22.75 40.78
N MET A 244 -115.30 21.93 39.74
CA MET A 244 -116.43 21.26 39.08
C MET A 244 -117.19 20.32 40.02
N ALA A 245 -116.50 19.60 40.91
CA ALA A 245 -117.15 18.75 41.93
C ALA A 245 -117.92 19.60 42.96
N ARG A 246 -117.33 20.70 43.46
CA ARG A 246 -117.99 21.66 44.37
C ARG A 246 -119.19 22.33 43.70
N LEU A 247 -119.09 22.70 42.43
CA LEU A 247 -120.21 23.25 41.65
C LEU A 247 -121.31 22.20 41.42
N GLN A 248 -120.95 20.94 41.17
CA GLN A 248 -121.90 19.83 41.08
C GLN A 248 -122.60 19.59 42.43
N GLU A 249 -121.87 19.62 43.54
CA GLU A 249 -122.43 19.52 44.88
C GLU A 249 -123.37 20.70 45.20
N GLN A 250 -122.98 21.94 44.90
CA GLN A 250 -123.85 23.11 45.01
C GLN A 250 -125.11 22.98 44.15
N VAL A 251 -125.00 22.43 42.94
CA VAL A 251 -126.14 22.15 42.06
C VAL A 251 -127.04 21.05 42.64
N GLU A 252 -126.51 20.00 43.27
CA GLU A 252 -127.29 18.97 43.97
C GLU A 252 -127.94 19.52 45.26
N VAL A 253 -127.27 20.37 46.02
CA VAL A 253 -127.84 21.09 47.17
C VAL A 253 -128.96 22.04 46.73
N LEU A 254 -128.79 22.73 45.60
CA LEU A 254 -129.85 23.55 45.00
C LEU A 254 -131.01 22.67 44.49
N LYS A 255 -130.77 21.53 43.86
CA LYS A 255 -131.84 20.58 43.46
C LYS A 255 -132.59 19.99 44.66
N THR A 256 -131.89 19.69 45.76
CA THR A 256 -132.50 19.08 46.96
C THR A 256 -133.21 20.11 47.85
N SER A 257 -132.74 21.36 47.87
CA SER A 257 -133.51 22.49 48.44
C SER A 257 -134.70 22.90 47.55
N VAL A 258 -134.69 22.57 46.27
CA VAL A 258 -135.80 22.75 45.31
C VAL A 258 -136.53 21.42 45.08
N ALA A 259 -137.07 20.83 46.15
CA ALA A 259 -138.15 19.86 46.05
C ALA A 259 -139.09 19.95 47.27
N PRO A 260 -140.44 20.04 47.11
CA PRO A 260 -141.23 20.06 45.87
C PRO A 260 -142.05 21.35 45.66
N SER A 261 -142.30 21.75 44.41
CA SER A 261 -143.61 22.32 43.98
C SER A 261 -143.77 22.47 42.46
N ALA A 262 -144.95 22.07 41.99
CA ALA A 262 -145.66 22.52 40.78
C ALA A 262 -145.05 22.29 39.37
N GLN A 263 -145.71 21.33 38.70
CA GLN A 263 -146.00 21.30 37.27
C GLN A 263 -146.31 22.68 36.64
N SER A 264 -145.87 22.94 35.39
CA SER A 264 -146.76 23.23 34.23
C SER A 264 -146.00 23.68 32.96
N SER A 265 -146.45 23.14 31.82
CA SER A 265 -146.09 23.43 30.41
C SER A 265 -146.50 24.88 29.95
N PRO A 266 -146.20 25.39 28.71
CA PRO A 266 -145.79 24.67 27.49
C PRO A 266 -144.73 25.32 26.54
N ARG A 267 -144.39 24.55 25.49
CA ARG A 267 -143.69 24.93 24.23
C ARG A 267 -144.49 25.99 23.43
N PRO A 268 -143.85 26.84 22.60
CA PRO A 268 -143.42 26.45 21.24
C PRO A 268 -141.96 26.90 20.97
N ALA A 269 -141.36 26.91 19.77
CA ALA A 269 -141.78 26.57 18.40
C ALA A 269 -140.68 25.74 17.66
N ALA A 270 -140.22 26.17 16.47
CA ALA A 270 -139.13 25.56 15.69
C ALA A 270 -138.35 26.57 14.84
N ARG A 271 -137.07 26.29 14.56
CA ARG A 271 -136.46 26.55 13.25
C ARG A 271 -135.34 25.53 12.96
N LYS A 272 -135.39 24.94 11.77
CA LYS A 272 -134.34 24.07 11.20
C LYS A 272 -133.27 24.95 10.56
N MET A 273 -132.02 24.45 10.45
CA MET A 273 -131.30 24.23 9.17
C MET A 273 -129.93 23.55 9.44
N LEU A 274 -129.73 22.40 8.80
CA LEU A 274 -128.41 21.83 8.42
C LEU A 274 -128.03 22.43 7.03
N PRO A 275 -126.88 22.13 6.37
CA PRO A 275 -125.92 21.03 6.61
C PRO A 275 -124.41 21.40 6.47
N ALA A 276 -123.54 20.36 6.49
CA ALA A 276 -122.30 20.19 5.68
C ALA A 276 -121.09 21.15 5.95
N ASP A 277 -119.82 20.74 5.99
CA ASP A 277 -119.11 19.60 5.39
C ASP A 277 -117.78 19.27 6.13
N GLN A 278 -117.23 18.07 5.91
CA GLN A 278 -115.78 17.82 5.96
C GLN A 278 -115.19 18.06 4.55
N PRO A 279 -114.02 18.69 4.42
CA PRO A 279 -112.77 17.93 4.27
C PRO A 279 -111.58 18.59 5.02
N GLY A 280 -110.38 18.02 5.09
CA GLY A 280 -109.85 16.75 4.58
C GLY A 280 -108.36 16.62 4.92
N LEU A 281 -107.74 15.50 4.52
CA LEU A 281 -106.29 15.33 4.60
C LEU A 281 -105.56 16.36 3.72
N GLY A 282 -104.51 16.99 4.26
CA GLY A 282 -103.69 17.98 3.55
C GLY A 282 -102.27 18.04 4.11
N LEU A 283 -101.36 17.28 3.50
CA LEU A 283 -99.92 17.45 3.69
C LEU A 283 -99.50 18.84 3.19
N ALA A 284 -98.67 19.52 3.96
CA ALA A 284 -97.98 20.74 3.54
C ALA A 284 -96.47 20.57 3.78
N GLU A 285 -95.83 19.92 2.82
CA GLU A 285 -94.37 19.84 2.70
C GLU A 285 -93.86 21.11 2.01
N ALA A 286 -93.12 21.95 2.75
CA ALA A 286 -92.33 23.09 2.25
C ALA A 286 -91.50 23.68 3.41
N ALA A 287 -90.24 24.07 3.27
CA ALA A 287 -89.30 23.87 2.16
C ALA A 287 -87.86 23.93 2.69
N VAL A 288 -86.94 23.23 2.01
CA VAL A 288 -85.50 23.47 2.14
C VAL A 288 -85.15 24.77 1.41
N PRO A 289 -84.33 25.62 2.02
CA PRO A 289 -83.08 26.04 1.37
C PRO A 289 -81.89 25.64 2.27
N GLY A 290 -80.74 25.18 1.76
CA GLY A 290 -80.27 25.23 0.39
C GLY A 290 -79.44 26.48 0.11
N GLY A 291 -78.25 26.57 0.73
CA GLY A 291 -77.20 27.50 0.30
C GLY A 291 -76.49 28.29 1.40
N ALA A 292 -75.50 27.68 2.05
CA ALA A 292 -74.18 28.25 2.39
C ALA A 292 -73.32 27.18 3.09
#